data_AF-A0A2J6R134-F1
#
_entry.id   AF-A0A2J6R134-F1
#
_cell.length_a   1.000
_cell.length_b   1.000
_cell.length_c   1.000
_cell.angle_alpha   90.00
_cell.angle_beta   90.00
_cell.angle_gamma   90.00
#
_symmetry.space_group_name_H-M   'P 1'
#
loop_
_entity.id
_entity.type
_entity.pdbx_description
1 polymer ?
#
loop_
_entity_poly.entity_id
_entity_poly.type
_entity_poly.pdbx_seq_one_letter_code
_entity_poly.pdbx_strand_id
1 'polypeptide(L)'
;MIISSTSKPPYVLATQIRHNGNDTSTISLIDTIAATTGSLFFNASLTLSYIKAEDWSPLNGTLPSRDVLKKAGDAYLDMWTDAKAADTIPWGTDCERVEGSRLTKPCGASLPHGGSAKSNGDRRYIIDETVGSVDVLCAFNSLGDMPDSHEIRLVDGKVKYVHTITV
;
A
#
# COMPACT_ATOMS: atom_id res chain seq x y z
N MET A 1 4.16 7.56 -2.45
CA MET A 1 5.41 7.32 -1.66
C MET A 1 6.48 8.40 -1.88
N ILE A 2 7.26 8.78 -0.85
CA ILE A 2 8.44 9.66 -0.96
C ILE A 2 9.70 8.85 -0.59
N ILE A 3 10.77 8.93 -1.37
CA ILE A 3 12.00 8.16 -1.14
C ILE A 3 13.22 9.07 -1.11
N SER A 4 14.01 8.96 -0.05
CA SER A 4 15.35 9.56 0.06
C SER A 4 16.38 8.46 0.17
N SER A 5 16.94 8.03 -0.96
CA SER A 5 17.87 6.90 -1.00
C SER A 5 19.34 7.28 -0.72
N THR A 6 19.69 8.56 -0.83
CA THR A 6 21.07 9.05 -0.65
C THR A 6 21.30 9.82 0.64
N SER A 7 20.26 10.10 1.43
CA SER A 7 20.40 10.73 2.75
C SER A 7 21.04 9.79 3.77
N LYS A 8 21.50 10.35 4.89
CA LYS A 8 22.04 9.61 6.03
C LYS A 8 21.24 9.96 7.30
N PRO A 9 20.36 9.07 7.81
CA PRO A 9 19.99 7.78 7.23
C PRO A 9 19.05 7.93 6.00
N PRO A 10 18.90 6.88 5.16
CA PRO A 10 17.93 6.86 4.06
C PRO A 10 16.49 6.65 4.57
N TYR A 11 15.51 7.04 3.77
CA TYR A 11 14.08 6.92 4.12
C TYR A 11 13.19 6.47 2.97
N VAL A 12 12.15 5.72 3.31
CA VAL A 12 10.99 5.42 2.46
C VAL A 12 9.74 5.81 3.28
N LEU A 13 8.96 6.75 2.77
CA LEU A 13 7.85 7.37 3.49
C LEU A 13 6.51 7.11 2.78
N ALA A 14 5.52 6.68 3.54
CA ALA A 14 4.12 6.81 3.18
C ALA A 14 3.51 7.96 3.97
N THR A 15 2.97 8.94 3.26
CA THR A 15 2.43 10.16 3.86
C THR A 15 1.02 10.38 3.34
N GLN A 16 0.08 10.53 4.26
CA GLN A 16 -1.29 10.97 3.95
C GLN A 16 -1.43 12.43 4.38
N ILE A 17 -1.99 13.25 3.48
CA ILE A 17 -2.34 14.65 3.77
C ILE A 17 -3.85 14.77 3.69
N ARG A 18 -4.45 15.37 4.71
CA ARG A 18 -5.90 15.62 4.76
C ARG A 18 -6.18 17.11 4.78
N HIS A 19 -7.27 17.47 4.13
CA HIS A 19 -7.76 18.82 3.97
C HIS A 19 -9.16 18.93 4.59
N ASN A 20 -9.44 20.03 5.28
CA ASN A 20 -10.75 20.25 5.87
C ASN A 20 -11.77 20.59 4.78
N GLY A 21 -12.89 19.88 4.72
CA GLY A 21 -13.97 20.19 3.76
C GLY A 21 -13.53 20.16 2.29
N ASN A 22 -12.50 19.37 1.96
CA ASN A 22 -11.86 19.33 0.63
C ASN A 22 -11.25 20.68 0.17
N ASP A 23 -10.97 21.60 1.10
CA ASP A 23 -10.25 22.85 0.81
C ASP A 23 -8.74 22.61 0.77
N THR A 24 -8.17 22.57 -0.43
CA THR A 24 -6.74 22.34 -0.62
C THR A 24 -5.84 23.50 -0.17
N SER A 25 -6.41 24.66 0.19
CA SER A 25 -5.63 25.78 0.73
C SER A 25 -5.22 25.59 2.20
N THR A 26 -5.88 24.66 2.91
CA THR A 26 -5.61 24.38 4.32
C THR A 26 -5.32 22.89 4.54
N ILE A 27 -4.22 22.58 5.23
CA ILE A 27 -3.90 21.20 5.65
C ILE A 27 -4.40 21.02 7.07
N SER A 28 -5.19 19.97 7.31
CA SER A 28 -5.74 19.65 8.63
C SER A 28 -5.00 18.54 9.36
N LEU A 29 -4.39 17.60 8.63
CA LEU A 29 -3.59 16.53 9.19
C LEU A 29 -2.53 16.06 8.19
N ILE A 30 -1.36 15.71 8.71
CA ILE A 30 -0.31 15.00 7.99
C ILE A 30 0.06 13.80 8.84
N ASP A 31 -0.22 12.60 8.34
CA ASP A 31 0.21 11.34 8.95
C ASP A 31 1.34 10.73 8.12
N THR A 32 2.35 10.14 8.75
CA THR A 32 3.47 9.53 8.03
C THR A 32 3.99 8.27 8.71
N ILE A 33 4.17 7.21 7.92
CA ILE A 33 4.99 6.05 8.26
C ILE A 33 6.36 6.24 7.62
N ALA A 34 7.41 6.22 8.44
CA ALA A 34 8.77 6.58 8.03
C ALA A 34 9.76 5.42 8.23
N ALA A 35 9.89 4.56 7.24
CA ALA A 35 10.86 3.47 7.30
C ALA A 35 12.27 3.95 7.04
N THR A 36 13.22 3.40 7.80
CA THR A 36 14.64 3.67 7.69
C THR A 36 15.45 2.40 7.98
N THR A 37 16.77 2.51 8.09
CA THR A 37 17.65 1.37 8.42
C THR A 37 17.15 0.64 9.66
N GLY A 38 16.87 -0.66 9.52
CA GLY A 38 16.32 -1.51 10.58
C GLY A 38 14.84 -1.85 10.43
N SER A 39 14.08 -1.06 9.65
CA SER A 39 12.68 -1.36 9.31
C SER A 39 12.56 -2.62 8.43
N LEU A 40 11.37 -3.23 8.43
CA LEU A 40 11.12 -4.53 7.80
C LEU A 40 11.50 -4.52 6.31
N PHE A 41 12.42 -5.42 5.93
CA PHE A 41 12.93 -5.59 4.56
C PHE A 41 13.47 -4.32 3.89
N PHE A 42 13.86 -3.31 4.66
CA PHE A 42 14.17 -1.98 4.14
C PHE A 42 15.44 -1.91 3.26
N ASN A 43 15.30 -1.30 2.08
CA ASN A 43 16.38 -0.86 1.20
C ASN A 43 15.88 0.26 0.25
N ALA A 44 16.08 1.53 0.64
CA ALA A 44 15.58 2.68 -0.11
C ALA A 44 16.02 2.74 -1.59
N SER A 45 17.27 2.38 -1.89
CA SER A 45 17.77 2.39 -3.27
C SER A 45 17.10 1.33 -4.13
N LEU A 46 16.84 0.16 -3.57
CA LEU A 46 16.15 -0.92 -4.26
C LEU A 46 14.67 -0.57 -4.50
N THR A 47 13.97 -0.07 -3.47
CA THR A 47 12.59 0.43 -3.62
C THR A 47 12.52 1.51 -4.70
N LEU A 48 13.44 2.49 -4.69
CA LEU A 48 13.50 3.53 -5.72
C LEU A 48 13.65 2.97 -7.14
N SER A 49 14.44 1.90 -7.31
CA SER A 49 14.63 1.27 -8.62
C SER A 49 13.35 0.63 -9.16
N TYR A 50 12.52 0.04 -8.29
CA TYR A 50 11.23 -0.54 -8.66
C TYR A 50 10.23 0.55 -9.04
N ILE A 51 10.05 1.56 -8.19
CA ILE A 51 9.06 2.63 -8.43
C ILE A 51 9.37 3.41 -9.71
N LYS A 52 10.64 3.62 -10.04
CA LYS A 52 11.04 4.25 -11.31
C LYS A 52 10.70 3.43 -12.55
N ALA A 53 10.50 2.13 -12.41
CA ALA A 53 10.13 1.23 -13.51
C ALA A 53 8.60 1.05 -13.65
N GLU A 54 7.82 1.54 -12.69
CA GLU A 54 6.37 1.42 -12.67
C GLU A 54 5.69 2.61 -13.37
N ASP A 55 4.48 2.38 -13.90
CA ASP A 55 3.65 3.43 -14.47
C ASP A 55 2.57 3.86 -13.47
N TRP A 56 2.77 5.05 -12.89
CA TRP A 56 1.83 5.67 -11.97
C TRP A 56 0.95 6.75 -12.60
N SER A 57 0.96 6.89 -13.93
CA SER A 57 0.12 7.87 -14.63
C SER A 57 -1.37 7.70 -14.34
N PRO A 58 -2.20 8.76 -14.48
CA PRO A 58 -3.65 8.62 -14.36
C PRO A 58 -4.18 7.55 -15.31
N LEU A 59 -5.16 6.79 -14.84
CA LEU A 59 -5.82 5.77 -15.64
C LEU A 59 -6.58 6.41 -16.81
N ASN A 60 -6.57 5.70 -17.93
CA ASN A 60 -7.38 6.02 -19.09
C ASN A 60 -8.61 5.11 -19.12
N GLY A 61 -9.78 5.67 -19.47
CA GLY A 61 -11.01 4.89 -19.60
C GLY A 61 -11.82 4.80 -18.29
N THR A 62 -12.35 3.61 -17.99
CA THR A 62 -13.24 3.42 -16.84
C THR A 62 -12.45 3.39 -15.54
N LEU A 63 -12.67 4.41 -14.70
CA LEU A 63 -12.06 4.49 -13.38
C LEU A 63 -12.74 3.51 -12.41
N PRO A 64 -11.98 2.80 -11.55
CA PRO A 64 -12.57 2.01 -10.48
C PRO A 64 -13.23 2.95 -9.47
N SER A 65 -14.45 2.60 -9.03
CA SER A 65 -15.12 3.37 -7.98
C SER A 65 -14.36 3.33 -6.66
N ARG A 66 -14.55 4.35 -5.80
CA ARG A 66 -14.00 4.37 -4.43
C ARG A 66 -14.27 3.09 -3.64
N ASP A 67 -15.48 2.52 -3.76
CA ASP A 67 -15.87 1.30 -3.06
C ASP A 67 -15.08 0.07 -3.52
N VAL A 68 -14.78 -0.02 -4.82
CA VAL A 68 -13.95 -1.11 -5.37
C VAL A 68 -12.52 -1.01 -4.83
N LEU A 69 -11.94 0.19 -4.86
CA LEU A 69 -10.59 0.42 -4.33
C LEU A 69 -10.54 0.14 -2.82
N LYS A 70 -11.52 0.64 -2.06
CA LYS A 70 -11.59 0.37 -0.62
C LYS A 70 -11.67 -1.13 -0.32
N LYS A 71 -12.52 -1.88 -1.04
CA LYS A 71 -12.65 -3.33 -0.88
C LYS A 71 -11.35 -4.08 -1.16
N ALA A 72 -10.58 -3.65 -2.16
CA ALA A 72 -9.25 -4.22 -2.41
C ALA A 72 -8.30 -3.99 -1.24
N GLY A 73 -8.29 -2.76 -0.67
CA GLY A 73 -7.52 -2.44 0.53
C GLY A 73 -7.95 -3.23 1.78
N ASP A 74 -9.26 -3.36 2.00
CA ASP A 74 -9.82 -4.18 3.08
C ASP A 74 -9.40 -5.64 2.95
N ALA A 75 -9.65 -6.26 1.79
CA ALA A 75 -9.32 -7.65 1.55
C ALA A 75 -7.81 -7.94 1.70
N TYR A 76 -6.95 -7.01 1.28
CA TYR A 76 -5.50 -7.16 1.44
C TYR A 76 -5.10 -7.17 2.91
N LEU A 77 -5.72 -6.34 3.74
CA LEU A 77 -5.47 -6.31 5.18
C LEU A 77 -6.10 -7.51 5.90
N ASP A 78 -7.23 -8.00 5.41
CA ASP A 78 -7.99 -9.10 5.99
C ASP A 78 -7.41 -10.48 5.65
N MET A 79 -6.56 -10.61 4.62
CA MET A 79 -5.93 -11.90 4.25
C MET A 79 -5.11 -12.55 5.37
N TRP A 80 -4.70 -11.76 6.37
CA TRP A 80 -3.99 -12.26 7.55
C TRP A 80 -4.89 -13.00 8.54
N THR A 81 -6.19 -12.69 8.58
CA THR A 81 -7.16 -13.29 9.51
C THR A 81 -8.20 -14.16 8.80
N ASP A 82 -8.64 -13.77 7.61
CA ASP A 82 -9.59 -14.51 6.78
C ASP A 82 -8.88 -15.29 5.66
N ALA A 83 -9.04 -16.62 5.69
CA ALA A 83 -8.47 -17.52 4.70
C ALA A 83 -8.97 -17.31 3.26
N LYS A 84 -10.11 -16.64 3.08
CA LYS A 84 -10.73 -16.39 1.77
C LYS A 84 -10.47 -15.00 1.22
N ALA A 85 -10.00 -14.06 2.04
CA ALA A 85 -9.91 -12.66 1.62
C ALA A 85 -8.94 -12.47 0.44
N ALA A 86 -7.79 -13.17 0.45
CA ALA A 86 -6.83 -13.17 -0.65
C ALA A 86 -7.45 -13.58 -2.00
N ASP A 87 -8.41 -14.51 -2.00
CA ASP A 87 -9.05 -15.04 -3.22
C ASP A 87 -10.08 -14.07 -3.81
N THR A 88 -10.53 -13.09 -3.03
CA THR A 88 -11.48 -12.07 -3.50
C THR A 88 -10.81 -10.93 -4.29
N ILE A 89 -9.48 -10.84 -4.20
CA ILE A 89 -8.70 -9.80 -4.86
C ILE A 89 -8.41 -10.21 -6.30
N PRO A 90 -8.77 -9.39 -7.31
CA PRO A 90 -8.49 -9.70 -8.70
C PRO A 90 -7.01 -9.44 -9.03
N TRP A 91 -6.13 -10.40 -8.76
CA TRP A 91 -4.69 -10.25 -9.01
C TRP A 91 -4.35 -10.20 -10.51
N GLY A 92 -3.53 -9.23 -10.92
CA GLY A 92 -2.93 -9.20 -12.26
C GLY A 92 -1.91 -10.33 -12.44
N THR A 93 -1.76 -10.85 -13.66
CA THR A 93 -0.77 -11.90 -13.96
C THR A 93 0.67 -11.36 -13.99
N ASP A 94 0.81 -10.05 -14.17
CA ASP A 94 2.07 -9.30 -14.25
C ASP A 94 2.16 -8.25 -13.13
N CYS A 95 1.46 -8.48 -12.02
CA CYS A 95 1.45 -7.57 -10.89
C CYS A 95 2.69 -7.70 -10.02
N GLU A 96 3.02 -6.63 -9.31
CA GLU A 96 4.23 -6.53 -8.49
C GLU A 96 3.85 -6.17 -7.06
N ARG A 97 4.44 -6.88 -6.08
CA ARG A 97 4.35 -6.52 -4.66
C ARG A 97 5.74 -6.23 -4.12
N VAL A 98 5.92 -5.03 -3.57
CA VAL A 98 7.13 -4.58 -2.90
C VAL A 98 6.83 -4.42 -1.41
N GLU A 99 7.23 -5.40 -0.61
CA GLU A 99 7.06 -5.39 0.84
C GLU A 99 8.34 -4.88 1.51
N GLY A 100 8.33 -3.62 1.96
CA GLY A 100 9.55 -2.87 2.29
C GLY A 100 10.40 -2.64 1.04
N SER A 101 11.23 -3.63 0.71
CA SER A 101 11.98 -3.70 -0.56
C SER A 101 12.05 -5.13 -1.13
N ARG A 102 11.29 -6.07 -0.55
CA ARG A 102 11.21 -7.44 -1.05
C ARG A 102 10.18 -7.51 -2.17
N LEU A 103 10.67 -7.77 -3.37
CA LEU A 103 9.84 -7.88 -4.56
C LEU A 103 9.28 -9.30 -4.75
N THR A 104 7.99 -9.39 -5.05
CA THR A 104 7.30 -10.62 -5.48
C THR A 104 6.59 -10.38 -6.80
N LYS A 105 6.84 -11.25 -7.80
CA LYS A 105 6.20 -11.24 -9.13
C LYS A 105 5.88 -12.70 -9.56
N PRO A 106 4.62 -13.02 -9.93
CA PRO A 106 3.43 -12.19 -9.79
C PRO A 106 3.10 -11.97 -8.31
N CYS A 107 2.56 -10.80 -7.98
CA CYS A 107 2.27 -10.38 -6.62
C CYS A 107 1.34 -11.33 -5.84
N GLY A 108 0.46 -12.07 -6.53
CA GLY A 108 -0.46 -13.04 -5.93
C GLY A 108 0.12 -14.43 -5.65
N ALA A 109 1.41 -14.69 -5.92
CA ALA A 109 2.00 -16.02 -5.80
C ALA A 109 2.23 -16.51 -4.35
N SER A 110 2.33 -15.60 -3.39
CA SER A 110 2.62 -15.91 -1.98
C SER A 110 1.83 -14.99 -1.05
N LEU A 111 0.57 -15.38 -0.83
CA LEU A 111 -0.38 -14.63 -0.01
C LEU A 111 -0.66 -15.36 1.30
N PRO A 112 -0.87 -14.63 2.41
CA PRO A 112 -1.47 -15.19 3.61
C PRO A 112 -2.90 -15.68 3.32
N HIS A 113 -3.25 -16.80 3.95
CA HIS A 113 -4.61 -17.35 3.96
C HIS A 113 -5.06 -17.55 5.41
N GLY A 114 -5.16 -16.44 6.14
CA GLY A 114 -5.50 -16.42 7.56
C GLY A 114 -4.33 -16.83 8.46
N GLY A 115 -4.68 -17.19 9.70
CA GLY A 115 -3.73 -17.69 10.71
C GLY A 115 -3.39 -16.69 11.82
N SER A 116 -3.65 -15.40 11.60
CA SER A 116 -3.61 -14.41 12.68
C SER A 116 -4.90 -14.45 13.50
N ALA A 117 -4.77 -14.32 14.83
CA ALA A 117 -5.91 -14.08 15.73
C ALA A 117 -6.25 -12.59 15.88
N LYS A 118 -5.41 -11.69 15.36
CA LYS A 118 -5.56 -10.24 15.48
C LYS A 118 -5.81 -9.63 14.09
N SER A 119 -6.90 -8.89 13.95
CA SER A 119 -7.19 -8.16 12.71
C SER A 119 -6.37 -6.88 12.64
N ASN A 120 -5.88 -6.52 11.46
CA ASN A 120 -5.17 -5.26 11.24
C ASN A 120 -6.14 -4.08 11.35
N GLY A 121 -5.97 -3.25 12.38
CA GLY A 121 -6.89 -2.18 12.77
C GLY A 121 -6.37 -0.78 12.42
N ASP A 122 -7.01 0.25 13.00
CA ASP A 122 -6.64 1.66 12.86
C ASP A 122 -6.44 2.13 11.39
N ARG A 123 -7.33 1.63 10.51
CA ARG A 123 -7.24 1.83 9.07
C ARG A 123 -7.68 3.24 8.67
N ARG A 124 -6.76 4.01 8.11
CA ARG A 124 -6.97 5.36 7.56
C ARG A 124 -6.73 5.34 6.06
N TYR A 125 -7.76 5.67 5.29
CA TYR A 125 -7.76 5.56 3.84
C TYR A 125 -7.49 6.89 3.16
N ILE A 126 -6.73 6.85 2.07
CA ILE A 126 -6.76 7.80 0.96
C ILE A 126 -7.07 6.99 -0.29
N ILE A 127 -8.05 7.42 -1.07
CA ILE A 127 -8.52 6.71 -2.26
C ILE A 127 -8.55 7.70 -3.41
N ASP A 128 -7.86 7.35 -4.50
CA ASP A 128 -7.78 8.14 -5.72
C ASP A 128 -8.24 7.30 -6.91
N GLU A 129 -9.42 7.63 -7.43
CA GLU A 129 -10.02 6.94 -8.58
C GLU A 129 -9.28 7.24 -9.88
N THR A 130 -8.64 8.42 -9.99
CA THR A 130 -7.92 8.85 -11.19
C THR A 130 -6.62 8.08 -11.36
N VAL A 131 -5.92 7.80 -10.26
CA VAL A 131 -4.73 6.94 -10.23
C VAL A 131 -5.11 5.45 -10.14
N GLY A 132 -6.34 5.17 -9.67
CA GLY A 132 -6.83 3.82 -9.42
C GLY A 132 -6.19 3.19 -8.20
N SER A 133 -5.92 3.96 -7.15
CA SER A 133 -5.20 3.47 -5.96
C SER A 133 -5.95 3.72 -4.65
N VAL A 134 -5.67 2.86 -3.69
CA VAL A 134 -5.98 3.05 -2.27
C VAL A 134 -4.68 2.96 -1.48
N ASP A 135 -4.46 3.94 -0.61
CA ASP A 135 -3.45 3.87 0.43
C ASP A 135 -4.13 3.71 1.79
N VAL A 136 -3.62 2.79 2.59
CA VAL A 136 -4.12 2.51 3.94
C VAL A 136 -2.97 2.57 4.93
N LEU A 137 -2.98 3.61 5.77
CA LEU A 137 -2.19 3.59 7.01
C LEU A 137 -2.95 2.77 8.05
N CYS A 138 -2.27 1.87 8.74
CA CYS A 138 -2.91 0.98 9.71
C CYS A 138 -1.97 0.57 10.84
N ALA A 139 -2.52 -0.15 11.83
CA ALA A 139 -1.75 -0.95 12.75
C ALA A 139 -1.71 -2.40 12.23
N PHE A 140 -0.51 -2.90 11.96
CA PHE A 140 -0.27 -4.27 11.52
C PHE A 140 -0.29 -5.25 12.70
N ASN A 141 -1.47 -5.37 13.30
CA ASN A 141 -1.69 -6.16 14.51
C ASN A 141 -1.39 -7.66 14.32
N SER A 142 -1.51 -8.16 13.09
CA SER A 142 -1.20 -9.55 12.76
C SER A 142 0.28 -9.91 12.89
N LEU A 143 1.18 -8.91 12.80
CA LEU A 143 2.63 -9.13 12.81
C LEU A 143 3.33 -8.53 14.05
N GLY A 144 2.60 -7.82 14.90
CA GLY A 144 3.15 -7.28 16.16
C GLY A 144 2.69 -5.87 16.55
N ASP A 145 1.52 -5.43 16.08
CA ASP A 145 0.98 -4.09 16.35
C ASP A 145 1.88 -2.95 15.80
N MET A 146 2.55 -3.22 14.67
CA MET A 146 3.50 -2.29 14.04
C MET A 146 2.80 -1.21 13.21
N PRO A 147 3.28 0.04 13.17
CA PRO A 147 2.79 1.04 12.22
C PRO A 147 3.11 0.62 10.79
N ASP A 148 2.11 0.66 9.91
CA ASP A 148 2.25 0.13 8.54
C ASP A 148 1.44 0.91 7.51
N SER A 149 1.86 0.79 6.26
CA SER A 149 1.22 1.38 5.08
C SER A 149 1.02 0.33 4.01
N HIS A 150 -0.12 0.35 3.34
CA HIS A 150 -0.38 -0.44 2.14
C HIS A 150 -0.95 0.44 1.03
N GLU A 151 -0.18 0.63 -0.03
CA GLU A 151 -0.62 1.30 -1.25
C GLU A 151 -0.90 0.24 -2.33
N ILE A 152 -2.14 0.17 -2.80
CA ILE A 152 -2.61 -0.85 -3.76
C ILE A 152 -3.20 -0.13 -4.95
N ARG A 153 -2.69 -0.42 -6.15
CA ARG A 153 -3.16 0.13 -7.43
C ARG A 153 -3.87 -0.94 -8.25
N LEU A 154 -5.03 -0.59 -8.78
CA LEU A 154 -5.80 -1.40 -9.72
C LEU A 154 -5.72 -0.75 -11.12
N VAL A 155 -5.45 -1.57 -12.13
CA VAL A 155 -5.50 -1.21 -13.56
C VAL A 155 -6.40 -2.22 -14.26
N ASP A 156 -7.35 -1.75 -15.06
CA ASP A 156 -8.35 -2.60 -15.75
C ASP A 156 -9.05 -3.61 -14.82
N GLY A 157 -9.37 -3.14 -13.61
CA GLY A 157 -10.05 -3.93 -12.57
C GLY A 157 -9.19 -5.00 -11.90
N LYS A 158 -7.88 -5.04 -12.14
CA LYS A 158 -6.94 -5.98 -11.51
C LYS A 158 -5.85 -5.27 -10.74
N VAL A 159 -5.38 -5.86 -9.64
CA VAL A 159 -4.23 -5.35 -8.90
C VAL A 159 -2.99 -5.38 -9.79
N LYS A 160 -2.33 -4.23 -9.92
CA LYS A 160 -1.10 -4.06 -10.71
C LYS A 160 0.11 -3.85 -9.81
N TYR A 161 0.01 -2.98 -8.80
CA TYR A 161 1.08 -2.69 -7.86
C TYR A 161 0.58 -2.76 -6.41
N VAL A 162 1.41 -3.30 -5.53
CA VAL A 162 1.23 -3.28 -4.08
C VAL A 162 2.53 -2.85 -3.43
N HIS A 163 2.53 -1.76 -2.69
CA HIS A 163 3.68 -1.32 -1.91
C HIS A 163 3.33 -1.34 -0.42
N THR A 164 4.25 -1.82 0.40
CA THR A 164 4.08 -1.79 1.86
C THR A 164 5.29 -1.20 2.56
N ILE A 165 5.05 -0.49 3.66
CA ILE A 165 6.09 0.16 4.47
C ILE A 165 5.78 -0.07 5.95
N THR A 166 6.54 -0.94 6.60
CA THR A 166 6.35 -1.32 8.01
C THR A 166 7.55 -0.89 8.85
N VAL A 167 7.30 -0.31 10.03
CA VAL A 167 8.34 0.20 10.95
C VAL A 167 8.36 -0.46 12.32
#